data_AF-A0A6L9QBA4-F1
#
_entry.id   AF-A0A6L9QBA4-F1
#
_cell.length_a   1.000
_cell.length_b   1.000
_cell.length_c   1.000
_cell.angle_alpha   90.00
_cell.angle_beta   90.00
_cell.angle_gamma   90.00
#
_symmetry.space_group_name_H-M   'P 1'
#
loop_
_entity.id
_entity.type
_entity.pdbx_description
1 polymer ?
#
loop_
_entity_poly.entity_id
_entity_poly.type
_entity_poly.pdbx_seq_one_letter_code
_entity_poly.pdbx_strand_id
1 'polypeptide(L)' 'MCVEVAAVNASTIAARDSKNPQGPVLHFTPGEWTALLTRIKQDSVH' A
#
# COMPACT_ATOMS: atom_id res chain seq x y z
N MET A 1 -5.86 13.66 3.96
CA MET A 1 -5.18 12.96 2.85
C MET A 1 -5.28 11.48 3.15
N CYS A 2 -5.81 10.67 2.24
CA CYS A 2 -6.09 9.25 2.51
C CYS A 2 -5.46 8.39 1.41
N VAL A 3 -5.10 7.17 1.79
CA VAL A 3 -4.66 6.12 0.87
C VAL A 3 -5.77 5.08 0.79
N GLU A 4 -6.18 4.74 -0.43
CA GLU A 4 -7.07 3.62 -0.69
C GLU A 4 -6.25 2.38 -0.97
N VAL A 5 -6.70 1.24 -0.41
CA VAL A 5 -6.03 -0.05 -0.53
C VAL A 5 -7.05 -1.12 -0.90
N ALA A 6 -6.70 -1.99 -1.84
CA ALA A 6 -7.54 -3.12 -2.25
C ALA A 6 -6.72 -4.38 -2.52
N ALA A 7 -7.25 -5.54 -2.09
CA ALA A 7 -6.79 -6.83 -2.59
C ALA A 7 -7.46 -7.09 -3.94
N VAL A 8 -6.72 -6.90 -5.02
CA VAL A 8 -7.24 -6.98 -6.40
C VAL A 8 -7.43 -8.43 -6.82
N ASN A 9 -6.53 -9.31 -6.35
CA ASN A 9 -6.59 -10.76 -6.53
C ASN A 9 -5.69 -11.44 -5.46
N ALA A 10 -5.56 -12.77 -5.52
CA ALA A 10 -4.80 -13.55 -4.54
C ALA A 10 -3.31 -13.16 -4.42
N SER A 11 -2.71 -12.58 -5.47
CA SER A 11 -1.29 -12.24 -5.51
C SER A 11 -1.01 -10.73 -5.54
N THR A 12 -2.04 -9.87 -5.51
CA THR A 12 -1.89 -8.43 -5.74
C THR A 12 -2.68 -7.59 -4.75
N ILE A 13 -1.97 -6.72 -4.02
CA ILE A 13 -2.52 -5.61 -3.25
C ILE A 13 -2.19 -4.31 -4.01
N ALA A 14 -3.19 -3.46 -4.23
CA ALA A 14 -3.03 -2.17 -4.87
C ALA A 14 -3.26 -1.05 -3.85
N ALA A 15 -2.43 0.00 -3.90
CA ALA A 15 -2.59 1.22 -3.10
C ALA A 15 -2.50 2.47 -3.99
N ARG A 16 -3.34 3.47 -3.73
CA ARG A 16 -3.33 4.75 -4.45
C ARG A 16 -3.73 5.93 -3.56
N ASP A 17 -3.37 7.13 -3.98
CA ASP A 17 -3.86 8.37 -3.37
C ASP A 17 -5.34 8.59 -3.74
N SER A 18 -6.21 8.69 -2.73
CA SER A 18 -7.63 9.01 -2.92
C SER A 18 -7.84 10.35 -3.63
N LYS A 19 -6.91 11.30 -3.49
CA LYS A 19 -7.02 12.65 -4.06
C LYS A 19 -6.53 12.76 -5.50
N ASN A 20 -5.86 11.73 -6.01
CA ASN A 20 -5.45 11.66 -7.41
C ASN A 20 -5.90 10.33 -8.04
N PRO A 21 -7.21 10.17 -8.38
CA PRO A 21 -7.73 8.92 -8.92
C PRO A 21 -7.11 8.50 -10.26
N GLN A 22 -6.60 9.46 -11.04
CA GLN A 22 -5.88 9.21 -12.30
C GLN A 22 -4.36 9.09 -12.08
N GLY A 23 -3.90 9.20 -10.84
CA GLY A 23 -2.51 9.07 -10.45
C GLY A 23 -2.02 7.62 -10.48
N PRO A 24 -0.73 7.41 -10.21
CA PRO A 24 -0.14 6.08 -10.21
C PRO A 24 -0.75 5.19 -9.11
N VAL A 25 -0.88 3.90 -9.44
CA VAL A 25 -1.26 2.84 -8.50
C VAL A 25 -0.02 2.02 -8.19
N LEU A 26 0.29 1.87 -6.91
CA LEU A 26 1.36 0.98 -6.45
C LEU A 26 0.80 -0.42 -6.31
N HIS A 27 1.50 -1.41 -6.87
CA HIS A 27 1.15 -2.82 -6.77
C HIS A 27 2.18 -3.55 -5.91
N PHE A 28 1.69 -4.40 -5.01
CA PHE A 28 2.48 -5.21 -4.12
C PHE A 28 2.01 -6.66 -4.19
N THR A 29 2.94 -7.60 -4.06
CA THR A 29 2.61 -8.94 -3.58
C THR A 29 2.17 -8.87 -2.10
N PRO A 30 1.46 -9.89 -1.58
CA PRO A 30 1.13 -9.95 -0.15
C PRO A 30 2.37 -9.85 0.76
N GLY A 31 3.47 -10.48 0.37
CA GLY A 31 4.74 -10.42 1.11
C GLY A 31 5.35 -9.02 1.14
N GLU A 32 5.38 -8.32 0.01
CA GLU A 32 5.88 -6.93 -0.06
C GLU A 32 4.99 -5.98 0.75
N TRP A 33 3.67 -6.16 0.72
CA TRP A 33 2.75 -5.37 1.54
C TRP A 33 3.01 -5.55 3.03
N THR A 34 3.20 -6.78 3.50
CA THR A 34 3.58 -7.06 4.89
C THR A 34 4.92 -6.45 5.27
N ALA A 35 5.92 -6.55 4.39
CA ALA A 35 7.24 -5.96 4.62
C ALA A 35 7.17 -4.42 4.73
N LEU A 36 6.41 -3.77 3.83
CA LEU A 36 6.17 -2.34 3.85
C LEU A 36 5.53 -1.90 5.17
N LEU A 37 4.45 -2.55 5.60
CA LEU A 37 3.77 -2.21 6.85
C LEU A 37 4.67 -2.42 8.07
N THR A 38 5.49 -3.46 8.06
CA THR A 38 6.47 -3.72 9.12
C THR A 38 7.47 -2.57 9.22
N ARG A 39 8.04 -2.16 8.08
CA ARG A 39 9.00 -1.05 8.01
C ARG A 39 8.41 0.26 8.53
N ILE A 40 7.21 0.62 8.06
CA ILE A 40 6.52 1.86 8.47
C ILE A 40 6.30 1.89 9.99
N LYS A 41 5.84 0.78 10.57
CA LYS A 41 5.59 0.69 12.02
C LYS A 41 6.89 0.78 12.83
N GLN A 42 7.98 0.22 12.32
CA GLN A 42 9.30 0.31 12.97
C GLN A 42 9.89 1.73 12.89
N ASP A 43 9.63 2.46 11.82
CA ASP A 43 10.02 3.87 11.66
C ASP A 43 9.23 4.84 12.54
N SER A 44 8.17 4.35 13.22
CA SER A 44 7.33 5.16 14.10
C SER A 44 7.87 5.27 15.54
N VAL A 45 9.10 4.82 15.82
CA VAL A 45 9.73 4.79 17.16
C VAL A 45 10.81 5.89 17.32
N HIS A 46 10.56 7.07 16.77
CA HIS A 46 11.30 8.30 17.12
C HIS A 46 10.33 9.46 17.32
#